data_AF-C2FVD8-F1
#
_entry.id   AF-C2FVD8-F1
#
_cell.length_a   1.000
_cell.length_b   1.000
_cell.length_c   1.000
_cell.angle_alpha   90.00
_cell.angle_beta   90.00
_cell.angle_gamma   90.00
#
_symmetry.space_group_name_H-M   'P 1'
#
loop_
_entity.id
_entity.type
_entity.pdbx_description
1 polymer ?
#
loop_
_entity_poly.entity_id
_entity_poly.type
_entity_poly.pdbx_seq_one_letter_code
_entity_poly.pdbx_strand_id
1 'polypeptide(L)' 'MIPQDYESWKDCIENKCGIALTADFVRKRLNVYTDTALAETQRFVLLYGEQHRQRIIEWLQLSLSGQSMEEKNT' A
#
# COMPACT_ATOMS: atom_id res chain seq x y z
N MET A 1 -2.17 16.11 -2.55
CA MET A 1 -1.89 15.53 -3.88
C MET A 1 -2.03 14.02 -3.77
N ILE A 2 -2.76 13.36 -4.68
CA ILE A 2 -2.89 11.89 -4.70
C ILE A 2 -1.73 11.33 -5.54
N PRO A 3 -0.95 10.35 -5.03
CA PRO A 3 0.11 9.72 -5.81
C PRO A 3 -0.42 9.10 -7.11
N GLN A 4 0.32 9.28 -8.21
CA GLN A 4 -0.05 8.76 -9.53
C GLN A 4 0.81 7.55 -9.94
N ASP A 5 1.93 7.32 -9.26
CA ASP A 5 2.86 6.23 -9.50
C ASP A 5 3.39 5.65 -8.18
N TYR A 6 4.06 4.50 -8.30
CA TYR A 6 4.59 3.74 -7.17
C TYR A 6 5.65 4.52 -6.38
N GLU A 7 6.59 5.19 -7.06
CA GLU A 7 7.69 5.89 -6.39
C GLU A 7 7.17 7.08 -5.56
N SER A 8 6.24 7.86 -6.13
CA SER A 8 5.59 8.96 -5.43
C SER A 8 4.75 8.48 -4.24
N TRP A 9 4.12 7.31 -4.37
CA TRP A 9 3.37 6.68 -3.28
C TRP A 9 4.29 6.19 -2.16
N LYS A 10 5.39 5.51 -2.53
CA LYS A 10 6.39 5.00 -1.60
C LYS A 10 7.05 6.14 -0.82
N ASP A 11 7.51 7.19 -1.51
CA ASP A 11 8.06 8.40 -0.88
C ASP A 11 7.04 9.07 0.07
N CYS A 12 5.77 9.12 -0.33
CA CYS A 12 4.73 9.68 0.51
C CYS A 12 4.57 8.88 1.81
N ILE A 13 4.55 7.55 1.75
CA ILE A 13 4.36 6.70 2.92
C ILE A 13 5.61 6.67 3.82
N GLU A 14 6.79 6.42 3.25
CA GLU A 14 8.02 6.20 4.02
C GLU A 14 8.64 7.51 4.50
N ASN A 15 8.77 8.51 3.62
CA ASN A 15 9.50 9.74 3.94
C ASN A 15 8.57 10.83 4.46
N LYS A 16 7.42 11.05 3.81
CA LYS A 16 6.50 12.13 4.20
C LYS A 16 5.61 11.75 5.38
N CYS A 17 5.15 10.51 5.43
CA CYS A 17 4.31 10.01 6.53
C CYS A 17 5.12 9.28 7.62
N GLY A 18 6.38 8.91 7.37
CA GLY A 18 7.23 8.22 8.35
C GLY A 18 6.79 6.78 8.65
N ILE A 19 6.07 6.14 7.72
CA ILE A 19 5.53 4.79 7.90
C ILE A 19 6.40 3.81 7.11
N ALA A 20 7.11 2.92 7.80
CA ALA A 20 7.90 1.89 7.15
C ALA A 20 7.01 0.82 6.49
N LEU A 21 7.26 0.51 5.21
CA LEU A 21 6.55 -0.53 4.45
C LEU A 21 7.03 -1.95 4.80
N THR A 22 7.10 -2.28 6.08
CA THR A 22 7.45 -3.63 6.55
C THR A 22 6.47 -4.69 6.01
N ALA A 23 6.93 -5.92 5.82
CA ALA A 23 6.09 -7.02 5.35
C ALA A 23 4.80 -7.19 6.18
N ASP A 24 4.88 -7.05 7.50
CA ASP A 24 3.72 -7.13 8.40
C ASP A 24 2.73 -5.98 8.20
N PHE A 25 3.23 -4.75 8.06
CA PHE A 25 2.39 -3.59 7.76
C PHE A 25 1.66 -3.79 6.44
N VAL A 26 2.41 -4.17 5.40
CA VAL A 26 1.89 -4.35 4.05
C VAL A 26 0.82 -5.45 4.00
N ARG A 27 1.07 -6.60 4.63
CA ARG A 27 0.08 -7.70 4.71
C ARG A 27 -1.20 -7.26 5.42
N LYS A 28 -1.10 -6.52 6.53
CA LYS A 28 -2.27 -5.97 7.23
C LYS A 28 -3.08 -5.02 6.34
N ARG A 29 -2.42 -4.12 5.61
CA ARG A 29 -3.11 -3.20 4.69
C ARG A 29 -3.73 -3.92 3.50
N LEU A 30 -3.05 -4.93 2.96
CA LEU A 30 -3.61 -5.78 1.89
C LEU A 30 -4.91 -6.45 2.34
N ASN A 31 -4.93 -7.08 3.52
CA ASN A 31 -6.14 -7.72 4.05
C ASN A 31 -7.34 -6.76 4.16
N VAL A 32 -7.08 -5.49 4.53
CA VAL A 32 -8.14 -4.48 4.54
C VAL A 32 -8.60 -4.20 3.11
N TYR A 33 -7.69 -3.76 2.24
CA TYR A 33 -8.08 -3.26 0.94
C TYR A 33 -8.58 -4.31 -0.03
N THR A 34 -8.26 -5.59 0.15
CA THR A 34 -8.82 -6.68 -0.66
C THR A 34 -10.21 -7.11 -0.22
N ASP A 35 -10.62 -6.81 1.03
CA ASP A 35 -11.97 -7.08 1.52
C ASP A 35 -12.89 -5.87 1.28
N THR A 36 -13.75 -5.98 0.28
CA THR A 36 -14.72 -4.94 -0.11
C THR A 36 -15.93 -4.85 0.83
N ALA A 37 -16.12 -5.82 1.72
CA ALA A 37 -17.18 -5.77 2.73
C ALA A 37 -16.80 -4.92 3.95
N LEU A 38 -15.50 -4.64 4.16
CA LEU A 38 -15.06 -3.79 5.25
C LEU A 38 -15.47 -2.33 5.06
N ALA A 39 -15.99 -1.73 6.13
CA ALA A 39 -16.38 -0.32 6.16
C ALA A 39 -15.20 0.62 5.85
N GLU A 40 -13.98 0.28 6.26
CA GLU A 40 -12.77 1.05 5.92
C GLU A 40 -12.52 1.06 4.41
N THR A 41 -12.65 -0.10 3.75
CA THR A 41 -12.46 -0.24 2.31
C THR A 41 -13.54 0.50 1.54
N GLN A 42 -14.80 0.38 1.95
CA GLN A 42 -15.91 1.11 1.34
C GLN A 42 -15.73 2.63 1.47
N ARG A 43 -15.32 3.10 2.65
CA ARG A 43 -15.02 4.52 2.87
C ARG A 43 -13.84 4.98 2.00
N PHE A 44 -12.81 4.16 1.85
CA PHE A 44 -11.68 4.47 0.99
C PHE A 44 -12.11 4.60 -0.47
N VAL A 45 -12.91 3.65 -0.99
CA VAL A 45 -13.43 3.70 -2.36
C VAL A 45 -14.34 4.91 -2.57
N LEU A 46 -15.16 5.28 -1.59
CA LEU A 46 -16.02 6.47 -1.66
C LEU A 46 -15.19 7.76 -1.81
N LEU A 47 -14.05 7.86 -1.12
CA LEU A 47 -13.22 9.06 -1.11
C LEU A 47 -12.27 9.14 -2.31
N TYR A 48 -11.71 8.01 -2.74
CA TYR A 48 -10.60 7.97 -3.70
C TYR A 48 -10.90 7.21 -4.99
N GLY A 49 -12.03 6.52 -5.04
CA GLY A 49 -12.43 5.72 -6.18
C GLY A 49 -11.79 4.33 -6.22
N GLU A 50 -12.48 3.44 -6.92
CA GLU A 50 -12.11 2.03 -7.06
C GLU A 50 -10.77 1.85 -7.81
N GLN A 51 -10.53 2.68 -8.82
CA GLN A 51 -9.27 2.66 -9.57
C GLN A 51 -8.06 2.97 -8.67
N HIS A 52 -8.22 3.88 -7.70
CA HIS A 52 -7.14 4.18 -6.78
C HIS A 52 -6.91 3.05 -5.78
N ARG A 53 -7.98 2.41 -5.28
CA ARG A 53 -7.88 1.22 -4.43
C ARG A 53 -7.06 0.12 -5.10
N GLN A 54 -7.31 -0.16 -6.39
CA GLN A 54 -6.58 -1.17 -7.14
C GLN A 54 -5.08 -0.82 -7.26
N ARG A 55 -4.74 0.44 -7.58
CA ARG A 55 -3.33 0.89 -7.58
C ARG A 55 -2.65 0.70 -6.22
N ILE A 56 -3.33 1.01 -5.12
CA ILE A 56 -2.78 0.80 -3.77
C ILE A 56 -2.49 -0.68 -3.51
N ILE A 57 -3.38 -1.59 -3.92
CA ILE A 57 -3.17 -3.03 -3.77
C ILE A 57 -1.96 -3.48 -4.58
N GLU A 58 -1.85 -3.05 -5.84
CA GLU A 58 -0.71 -3.36 -6.71
C GLU A 58 0.62 -2.86 -6.13
N TRP A 59 0.64 -1.63 -5.61
CA TRP A 59 1.84 -1.04 -5.01
C TRP A 59 2.24 -1.73 -3.70
N LEU A 60 1.26 -2.11 -2.87
CA LEU A 60 1.51 -2.94 -1.69
C LEU A 60 2.11 -4.29 -2.09
N GLN A 61 1.59 -4.96 -3.11
CA GLN A 61 2.15 -6.21 -3.61
C GLN A 61 3.57 -6.04 -4.17
N LEU A 62 3.83 -4.98 -4.94
CA LEU A 62 5.16 -4.67 -5.45
C LEU A 62 6.18 -4.47 -4.33
N SER A 63 5.78 -3.79 -3.25
CA SER A 63 6.64 -3.56 -2.09
C SER A 63 7.08 -4.86 -1.39
N LEU A 64 6.25 -5.92 -1.39
CA LEU A 64 6.63 -7.24 -0.86
C LEU A 64 7.63 -7.97 -1.76
N SER A 65 7.45 -7.87 -3.07
CA SER A 65 8.36 -8.50 -4.05
C SER A 65 9.77 -7.91 -3.97
N GLY A 66 9.89 -6.60 -3.72
CA GLY A 66 11.18 -5.93 -3.50
C GLY A 66 11.87 -6.35 -2.19
N GLN A 67 11.11 -6.56 -1.11
CA GLN A 67 11.64 -6.94 0.21
C GLN A 67 12.31 -8.33 0.25
N SER A 68 11.97 -9.20 -0.70
CA SER A 68 12.57 -10.55 -0.82
C SER A 68 14.08 -10.53 -1.15
N MET A 69 14.63 -9.36 -1.50
CA MET A 69 16.06 -9.18 -1.79
C MET A 69 16.87 -8.54 -0.64
N GLU A 70 16.23 -7.93 0.37
CA GLU A 70 16.92 -7.23 1.47
C GLU A 70 17.15 -8.09 2.73
N GLU A 71 16.38 -9.15 2.97
CA GLU A 71 16.55 -10.04 4.15
C GLU A 71 17.75 -11.00 4.08
N LYS A 72 18.52 -11.03 2.97
CA LYS A 72 19.66 -11.96 2.79
C LYS A 72 21.03 -11.39 3.14
N ASN A 73 21.13 -10.20 3.73
CA ASN A 73 22.42 -9.54 3.97
C ASN A 73 22.65 -9.11 5.43
N THR A 74 22.24 -9.92 6.41
CA THR A 74 22.62 -9.75 7.83
C THR A 74 22.99 -11.07 8.45
#